data_AF-A0A382ZW21-F1
#
_entry.id   AF-A0A382ZW21-F1
#
_cell.length_a   1.000
_cell.length_b   1.000
_cell.length_c   1.000
_cell.angle_alpha   90.00
_cell.angle_beta   90.00
_cell.angle_gamma   90.00
#
_symmetry.space_group_name_H-M   'P 1'
#
loop_
_entity.id
_entity.type
_entity.pdbx_description
1 polymer ?
#
loop_
_entity_poly.entity_id
_entity_poly.type
_entity_poly.pdbx_seq_one_letter_code
_entity_poly.pdbx_strand_id
1 'polypeptide(L)'
;MGDPIKTIQNAFKGTCTKDNLFASARALLEIDDPQSNHDFLEIGHLPAVNQVIYQTNKVEDWFVILNQLIVRSNFQVSSLLSQRVDRYKDKPLFQTIAGDNVTTMTYSEVWETVKTIGSFFQSTMDSTDTVGIFTENHIHGVLIDLACLSYGIRIVPIPMNLSVDHLDYVLEHAEITNLFWGSDHSREL
;
A
#
# COMPACT_ATOMS: atom_id res chain seq x y z
N MET A 1 2.30 19.79 -25.55
CA MET A 1 2.99 18.71 -24.78
C MET A 1 2.61 18.91 -23.32
N GLY A 2 2.27 17.85 -22.58
CA GLY A 2 2.01 17.97 -21.13
C GLY A 2 3.28 18.39 -20.39
N ASP A 3 3.13 19.04 -19.25
CA ASP A 3 4.22 19.41 -18.33
C ASP A 3 3.92 18.73 -16.98
N PRO A 4 4.46 17.52 -16.75
CA PRO A 4 4.19 16.74 -15.55
C PRO A 4 4.57 17.47 -14.28
N ILE A 5 5.74 18.12 -14.25
CA ILE A 5 6.26 18.84 -13.08
C ILE A 5 5.28 19.97 -12.70
N LYS A 6 4.90 20.80 -13.67
CA LYS A 6 3.93 21.88 -13.43
C LYS A 6 2.56 21.35 -13.03
N THR A 7 2.15 20.21 -13.60
CA THR A 7 0.87 19.57 -13.26
C THR A 7 0.84 19.09 -11.82
N ILE A 8 1.91 18.45 -11.35
CA ILE A 8 2.08 18.01 -9.96
C ILE A 8 2.01 19.21 -9.01
N GLN A 9 2.78 20.27 -9.30
CA GLN A 9 2.76 21.50 -8.49
C GLN A 9 1.36 22.14 -8.41
N ASN A 10 0.63 22.16 -9.53
CA ASN A 10 -0.73 22.70 -9.55
C ASN A 10 -1.72 21.80 -8.79
N ALA A 11 -1.57 20.48 -8.87
CA ALA A 11 -2.40 19.54 -8.12
C ALA A 11 -2.26 19.77 -6.60
N PHE A 12 -1.03 19.96 -6.10
CA PHE A 12 -0.81 20.29 -4.69
C PHE A 12 -1.34 21.67 -4.27
N LYS A 13 -1.48 22.61 -5.22
CA LYS A 13 -2.12 23.91 -5.00
C LYS A 13 -3.65 23.88 -5.18
N GLY A 14 -4.22 22.74 -5.58
CA GLY A 14 -5.64 22.62 -5.87
C GLY A 14 -6.08 23.29 -7.17
N THR A 15 -5.16 23.60 -8.08
CA THR A 15 -5.40 24.35 -9.32
C THR A 15 -5.19 23.52 -10.58
N CYS A 16 -5.18 22.19 -10.47
CA CYS A 16 -5.08 21.30 -11.62
C CYS A 16 -6.34 21.34 -12.51
N THR A 17 -6.16 21.04 -13.79
CA THR A 17 -7.26 20.93 -14.76
C THR A 17 -7.24 19.55 -15.39
N LYS A 18 -8.41 19.08 -15.84
CA LYS A 18 -8.55 17.81 -16.56
C LYS A 18 -7.56 17.73 -17.73
N ASP A 19 -7.46 18.79 -18.54
CA ASP A 19 -6.60 18.77 -19.72
C ASP A 19 -5.11 18.65 -19.34
N ASN A 20 -4.64 19.34 -18.29
CA ASN A 20 -3.26 19.22 -17.82
C ASN A 20 -2.98 17.83 -17.24
N LEU A 21 -3.92 17.25 -16.46
CA LEU A 21 -3.78 15.91 -15.90
C LEU A 21 -3.61 14.87 -17.01
N PHE A 22 -4.51 14.85 -18.00
CA PHE A 22 -4.45 13.88 -19.09
C PHE A 22 -3.28 14.13 -20.05
N ALA A 23 -2.94 15.39 -20.35
CA ALA A 23 -1.80 15.70 -21.22
C ALA A 23 -0.48 15.26 -20.58
N SER A 24 -0.31 15.48 -19.27
CA SER A 24 0.88 15.09 -18.53
C SER A 24 0.98 13.58 -18.35
N ALA A 25 -0.11 12.92 -17.96
CA ALA A 25 -0.15 11.46 -17.87
C ALA A 25 0.19 10.78 -19.21
N ARG A 26 -0.29 11.31 -20.34
CA ARG A 26 0.08 10.80 -21.67
C ARG A 26 1.53 11.07 -22.03
N ALA A 27 2.04 12.26 -21.71
CA ALA A 27 3.45 12.58 -21.95
C ALA A 27 4.38 11.64 -21.17
N LEU A 28 3.99 11.28 -19.95
CA LEU A 28 4.70 10.33 -19.09
C LEU A 28 4.73 8.89 -19.64
N LEU A 29 3.73 8.50 -20.42
CA LEU A 29 3.72 7.19 -21.11
C LEU A 29 4.70 7.13 -22.29
N GLU A 30 5.15 8.27 -22.82
CA GLU A 30 6.08 8.32 -23.94
C GLU A 30 7.55 8.37 -23.49
N ILE A 31 7.80 8.65 -22.21
CA ILE A 31 9.16 8.70 -21.65
C ILE A 31 9.47 7.41 -20.89
N ASP A 32 10.77 7.08 -20.81
CA ASP A 32 11.27 5.98 -20.00
C ASP A 32 11.94 6.53 -18.73
N ASP A 33 11.09 7.07 -17.85
CA ASP A 33 11.52 7.59 -16.55
C ASP A 33 10.53 7.14 -15.45
N PRO A 34 10.80 5.98 -14.81
CA PRO A 34 9.95 5.47 -13.75
C PRO A 34 9.75 6.44 -12.58
N GLN A 35 10.77 7.25 -12.25
CA GLN A 35 10.67 8.18 -11.12
C GLN A 35 9.66 9.29 -11.42
N SER A 36 9.69 9.87 -12.62
CA SER A 36 8.67 10.86 -13.03
C SER A 36 7.25 10.28 -12.99
N ASN A 37 7.09 8.99 -13.33
CA ASN A 37 5.80 8.32 -13.21
C ASN A 37 5.36 8.18 -11.75
N HIS A 38 6.29 7.77 -10.86
CA HIS A 38 6.01 7.65 -9.42
C HIS A 38 5.61 9.01 -8.84
N ASP A 39 6.37 10.06 -9.12
CA ASP A 39 6.10 11.43 -8.65
C ASP A 39 4.73 11.91 -9.12
N PHE A 40 4.33 11.58 -10.36
CA PHE A 40 3.00 11.92 -10.87
C PHE A 40 1.88 11.12 -10.20
N LEU A 41 2.07 9.82 -9.98
CA LEU A 41 1.10 8.97 -9.28
C LEU A 41 0.80 9.47 -7.86
N GLU A 42 1.72 10.22 -7.25
CA GLU A 42 1.52 10.85 -5.94
C GLU A 42 0.28 11.76 -5.92
N ILE A 43 -0.14 12.36 -7.04
CA ILE A 43 -1.29 13.29 -7.01
C ILE A 43 -2.64 12.58 -7.00
N GLY A 44 -2.67 11.26 -7.24
CA GLY A 44 -3.91 10.48 -7.38
C GLY A 44 -4.76 10.43 -6.11
N HIS A 45 -4.18 10.59 -4.91
CA HIS A 45 -4.95 10.64 -3.66
C HIS A 45 -5.49 12.04 -3.35
N LEU A 46 -5.10 13.07 -4.09
CA LEU A 46 -5.47 14.44 -3.76
C LEU A 46 -6.96 14.69 -4.05
N PRO A 47 -7.73 15.24 -3.09
CA PRO A 47 -9.14 15.54 -3.30
C PRO A 47 -9.39 16.45 -4.50
N ALA A 48 -8.52 17.44 -4.73
CA ALA A 48 -8.64 18.36 -5.87
C ALA A 48 -8.56 17.63 -7.23
N VAL A 49 -7.68 16.63 -7.35
CA VAL A 49 -7.56 15.81 -8.57
C VAL A 49 -8.81 14.96 -8.73
N ASN A 50 -9.21 14.25 -7.67
CA ASN A 50 -10.39 13.36 -7.71
C ASN A 50 -11.69 14.13 -8.01
N GLN A 51 -11.85 15.34 -7.49
CA GLN A 51 -12.99 16.21 -7.82
C GLN A 51 -13.01 16.61 -9.30
N VAL A 52 -11.87 17.02 -9.86
CA VAL A 52 -11.76 17.39 -11.29
C VAL A 52 -12.13 16.20 -12.18
N ILE A 53 -11.62 15.01 -11.88
CA ILE A 53 -11.90 13.79 -12.65
C ILE A 53 -13.38 13.40 -12.56
N TYR A 54 -13.96 13.45 -11.36
CA TYR A 54 -15.37 13.14 -11.15
C TYR A 54 -16.29 14.14 -11.87
N GLN A 55 -16.07 15.44 -11.68
CA GLN A 55 -16.91 16.51 -12.26
C GLN A 55 -16.86 16.54 -13.79
N THR A 56 -15.79 16.02 -14.38
CA THR A 56 -15.64 15.94 -15.84
C THR A 56 -16.10 14.61 -16.44
N ASN A 57 -16.65 13.70 -15.61
CA ASN A 57 -17.09 12.36 -16.00
C ASN A 57 -15.96 11.55 -16.69
N LYS A 58 -14.77 11.55 -16.07
CA LYS A 58 -13.55 10.92 -16.62
C LYS A 58 -12.94 9.84 -15.73
N VAL A 59 -13.72 9.28 -14.81
CA VAL A 59 -13.25 8.26 -13.87
C VAL A 59 -12.63 7.06 -14.57
N GLU A 60 -13.32 6.49 -15.58
CA GLU A 60 -12.81 5.33 -16.32
C GLU A 60 -11.55 5.67 -17.12
N ASP A 61 -11.58 6.75 -17.90
CA ASP A 61 -10.42 7.22 -18.68
C ASP A 61 -9.19 7.48 -17.79
N TRP A 62 -9.42 8.00 -16.58
CA TRP A 62 -8.38 8.26 -15.59
C TRP A 62 -7.83 6.97 -14.97
N PHE A 63 -8.71 6.01 -14.65
CA PHE A 63 -8.29 4.70 -14.15
C PHE A 63 -7.39 3.97 -15.16
N VAL A 64 -7.79 3.95 -16.44
CA VAL A 64 -7.02 3.31 -17.51
C VAL A 64 -5.61 3.89 -17.61
N ILE A 65 -5.46 5.22 -17.58
CA ILE A 65 -4.14 5.85 -17.72
C ILE A 65 -3.27 5.68 -16.47
N LEU A 66 -3.85 5.73 -15.27
CA LEU A 66 -3.14 5.44 -14.03
C LEU A 66 -2.63 3.99 -14.01
N ASN A 67 -3.46 3.03 -14.43
CA ASN A 67 -3.05 1.64 -14.52
C ASN A 67 -1.86 1.44 -15.47
N GLN A 68 -1.87 2.11 -16.63
CA GLN A 68 -0.73 2.07 -17.56
C GLN A 68 0.55 2.63 -16.93
N LEU A 69 0.46 3.76 -16.22
CA LEU A 69 1.60 4.34 -15.51
C LEU A 69 2.11 3.42 -14.39
N ILE A 70 1.21 2.82 -13.61
CA ILE A 70 1.54 1.88 -12.52
C ILE A 70 2.31 0.69 -13.07
N VAL A 71 1.77 0.01 -14.10
CA VAL A 71 2.38 -1.17 -14.71
C VAL A 71 3.73 -0.82 -15.34
N ARG A 72 3.80 0.26 -16.13
CA ARG A 72 5.04 0.65 -16.83
C ARG A 72 6.17 1.05 -15.89
N SER A 73 5.83 1.72 -14.79
CA SER A 73 6.84 2.20 -13.83
C SER A 73 7.15 1.22 -12.71
N ASN A 74 6.51 0.04 -12.70
CA ASN A 74 6.58 -0.91 -11.59
C ASN A 74 6.31 -0.22 -10.24
N PHE A 75 5.23 0.57 -10.19
CA PHE A 75 4.84 1.28 -8.96
C PHE A 75 4.22 0.28 -7.98
N GLN A 76 4.89 0.06 -6.85
CA GLN A 76 4.53 -0.95 -5.85
C GLN A 76 4.03 -0.32 -4.55
N VAL A 77 3.54 -1.16 -3.63
CA VAL A 77 3.12 -0.71 -2.29
C VAL A 77 4.26 -0.03 -1.53
N SER A 78 5.50 -0.49 -1.71
CA SER A 78 6.69 0.16 -1.16
C SER A 78 6.89 1.59 -1.67
N SER A 79 6.71 1.82 -2.98
CA SER A 79 6.75 3.16 -3.59
C SER A 79 5.66 4.05 -3.00
N LEU A 80 4.43 3.53 -2.89
CA LEU A 80 3.31 4.26 -2.30
C LEU A 80 3.56 4.63 -0.84
N LEU A 81 4.03 3.69 -0.01
CA LEU A 81 4.33 3.95 1.40
C LEU A 81 5.45 4.97 1.55
N SER A 82 6.54 4.85 0.78
CA SER A 82 7.65 5.82 0.81
C SER A 82 7.15 7.24 0.55
N GLN A 83 6.31 7.44 -0.48
CA GLN A 83 5.73 8.75 -0.76
C GLN A 83 4.89 9.29 0.40
N ARG A 84 4.13 8.42 1.09
CA ARG A 84 3.33 8.83 2.25
C ARG A 84 4.20 9.18 3.44
N VAL A 85 5.32 8.50 3.64
CA VAL A 85 6.31 8.83 4.68
C VAL A 85 6.94 10.18 4.41
N ASP A 86 7.35 10.46 3.17
CA ASP A 86 7.96 11.74 2.81
C ASP A 86 7.01 12.92 3.07
N ARG A 87 5.71 12.71 2.82
CA ARG A 87 4.68 13.76 2.98
C ARG A 87 4.12 13.90 4.39
N TYR A 88 3.87 12.78 5.06
CA TYR A 88 3.11 12.70 6.30
C TYR A 88 3.93 12.21 7.48
N LYS A 89 5.23 12.01 7.32
CA LYS A 89 6.25 11.63 8.32
C LYS A 89 5.75 11.41 9.76
N ASP A 90 5.50 12.50 10.48
CA ASP A 90 5.17 12.51 11.91
C ASP A 90 3.66 12.42 12.22
N LYS A 91 2.82 12.31 11.18
CA LYS A 91 1.37 12.12 11.33
C LYS A 91 1.05 10.69 11.74
N PRO A 92 -0.01 10.49 12.53
CA PRO A 92 -0.54 9.16 12.82
C PRO A 92 -0.91 8.41 11.53
N LEU A 93 -0.43 7.17 11.39
CA LEU A 93 -0.94 6.19 10.42
C LEU A 93 -1.84 5.16 11.12
N PHE A 94 -1.39 4.63 12.26
CA PHE A 94 -2.20 3.73 13.08
C PHE A 94 -2.41 4.30 14.48
N GLN A 95 -3.58 3.99 15.04
CA GLN A 95 -3.91 4.27 16.43
C GLN A 95 -4.58 3.03 17.04
N THR A 96 -4.06 2.59 18.18
CA THR A 96 -4.64 1.50 18.98
C THR A 96 -5.27 2.10 20.22
N ILE A 97 -6.53 1.73 20.47
CA ILE A 97 -7.32 2.23 21.60
C ILE A 97 -7.53 1.09 22.58
N ALA A 98 -7.07 1.25 23.82
CA ALA A 98 -7.24 0.28 24.90
C ALA A 98 -7.77 1.01 26.15
N GLY A 99 -9.09 0.97 26.33
CA GLY A 99 -9.78 1.81 27.31
C GLY A 99 -9.56 3.29 27.00
N ASP A 100 -9.04 4.05 27.96
CA ASP A 100 -8.73 5.48 27.81
C ASP A 100 -7.35 5.74 27.20
N ASN A 101 -6.55 4.70 26.94
CA ASN A 101 -5.21 4.85 26.37
C ASN A 101 -5.26 4.78 24.84
N VAL A 102 -4.66 5.78 24.19
CA VAL A 102 -4.45 5.81 22.75
C VAL A 102 -2.96 5.74 22.46
N THR A 103 -2.52 4.64 21.87
CA THR A 103 -1.16 4.48 21.34
C THR A 103 -1.18 4.81 19.86
N THR A 104 -0.23 5.62 19.40
CA THR A 104 -0.13 6.03 18.00
C THR A 104 1.17 5.54 17.40
N MET A 105 1.12 5.09 16.14
CA MET A 105 2.30 4.91 15.30
C MET A 105 2.22 5.87 14.11
N THR A 106 3.27 6.64 13.93
CA THR A 106 3.43 7.58 12.82
C THR A 106 3.78 6.87 11.50
N TYR A 107 3.64 7.56 10.37
CA TYR A 107 4.06 7.02 9.07
C TYR A 107 5.53 6.57 9.10
N SER A 108 6.43 7.37 9.69
CA SER A 108 7.85 6.99 9.80
C SER A 108 8.08 5.75 10.65
N GLU A 109 7.46 5.65 11.82
CA GLU A 109 7.63 4.46 12.69
C GLU A 109 7.10 3.19 12.03
N VAL A 110 5.95 3.28 11.37
CA VAL A 110 5.40 2.16 10.60
C VAL A 110 6.36 1.76 9.48
N TRP A 111 6.90 2.70 8.73
CA TRP A 111 7.79 2.39 7.61
C TRP A 111 9.12 1.78 8.06
N GLU A 112 9.72 2.26 9.14
CA GLU A 112 10.92 1.62 9.70
C GLU A 112 10.64 0.19 10.18
N THR A 113 9.47 -0.03 10.79
CA THR A 113 9.05 -1.37 11.23
C THR A 113 8.81 -2.31 10.04
N VAL A 114 8.10 -1.84 9.01
CA VAL A 114 7.84 -2.55 7.76
C VAL A 114 9.15 -2.94 7.06
N LYS A 115 10.11 -2.01 6.97
CA LYS A 115 11.44 -2.30 6.41
C LYS A 115 12.20 -3.35 7.21
N THR A 116 12.10 -3.29 8.54
CA THR A 116 12.78 -4.24 9.43
C THR A 116 12.23 -5.66 9.22
N ILE A 117 10.90 -5.82 9.25
CA ILE A 117 10.23 -7.11 9.02
C ILE A 117 10.52 -7.62 7.62
N GLY A 118 10.33 -6.80 6.58
CA GLY A 118 10.50 -7.20 5.19
C GLY A 118 11.95 -7.60 4.87
N SER A 119 12.94 -6.88 5.40
CA SER A 119 14.36 -7.25 5.24
C SER A 119 14.71 -8.53 5.96
N PHE A 120 14.09 -8.79 7.12
CA PHE A 120 14.24 -10.07 7.81
C PHE A 120 13.66 -11.21 6.97
N PHE A 121 12.43 -11.07 6.44
CA PHE A 121 11.83 -12.08 5.57
C PHE A 121 12.64 -12.33 4.31
N GLN A 122 13.11 -11.29 3.61
CA GLN A 122 13.97 -11.48 2.44
C GLN A 122 15.28 -12.23 2.71
N SER A 123 15.80 -12.17 3.94
CA SER A 123 17.05 -12.85 4.30
C SER A 123 16.85 -14.25 4.88
N THR A 124 15.61 -14.64 5.18
CA THR A 124 15.29 -15.90 5.87
C THR A 124 14.30 -16.80 5.14
N MET A 125 13.50 -16.25 4.23
CA MET A 125 12.47 -16.96 3.48
C MET A 125 12.90 -17.22 2.04
N ASP A 126 12.43 -18.33 1.50
CA ASP A 126 12.55 -18.68 0.09
C ASP A 126 11.44 -18.05 -0.74
N SER A 127 11.65 -17.91 -2.05
CA SER A 127 10.63 -17.35 -2.98
C SER A 127 9.32 -18.15 -3.04
N THR A 128 9.32 -19.39 -2.54
CA THR A 128 8.16 -20.27 -2.45
C THR A 128 7.43 -20.15 -1.11
N ASP A 129 7.99 -19.46 -0.13
CA ASP A 129 7.37 -19.33 1.17
C ASP A 129 6.08 -18.51 1.11
N THR A 130 5.17 -18.87 2.01
CA THR A 130 3.90 -18.15 2.19
C THR A 130 3.72 -17.78 3.65
N VAL A 131 3.49 -16.50 3.87
CA VAL A 131 3.13 -15.96 5.17
C VAL A 131 1.63 -16.12 5.40
N GLY A 132 1.24 -16.82 6.46
CA GLY A 132 -0.13 -16.81 6.97
C GLY A 132 -0.25 -15.85 8.13
N ILE A 133 -1.31 -15.03 8.17
CA ILE A 133 -1.64 -14.20 9.35
C ILE A 133 -2.94 -14.70 9.95
N PHE A 134 -2.88 -15.30 11.14
CA PHE A 134 -4.03 -15.77 11.90
C PHE A 134 -4.13 -15.03 13.23
N THR A 135 -4.66 -13.81 13.17
CA THR A 135 -4.78 -12.91 14.33
C THR A 135 -6.08 -12.13 14.27
N GLU A 136 -6.55 -11.68 15.43
CA GLU A 136 -7.59 -10.64 15.51
C GLU A 136 -7.07 -9.33 14.87
N ASN A 137 -7.91 -8.30 14.79
CA ASN A 137 -7.45 -7.00 14.30
C ASN A 137 -6.40 -6.41 15.26
N HIS A 138 -5.12 -6.58 14.90
CA HIS A 138 -3.98 -6.24 15.75
C HIS A 138 -2.90 -5.50 14.95
N ILE A 139 -2.22 -4.56 15.59
CA ILE A 139 -1.19 -3.72 14.95
C ILE A 139 -0.05 -4.54 14.33
N HIS A 140 0.37 -5.64 14.98
CA HIS A 140 1.42 -6.51 14.43
C HIS A 140 0.98 -7.24 13.17
N GLY A 141 -0.30 -7.62 13.05
CA GLY A 141 -0.83 -8.26 11.84
C GLY A 141 -0.72 -7.33 10.62
N VAL A 142 -1.18 -6.08 10.76
CA VAL A 142 -1.08 -5.12 9.65
C VAL A 142 0.37 -4.73 9.33
N LEU A 143 1.28 -4.71 10.31
CA LEU A 143 2.70 -4.45 10.07
C LEU A 143 3.37 -5.57 9.27
N ILE A 144 3.02 -6.84 9.55
CA ILE A 144 3.48 -8.00 8.77
C ILE A 144 2.87 -7.94 7.35
N ASP A 145 1.58 -7.64 7.23
CA ASP A 145 0.90 -7.51 5.94
C ASP A 145 1.55 -6.45 5.04
N LEU A 146 1.77 -5.25 5.57
CA LEU A 146 2.46 -4.19 4.85
C LEU A 146 3.90 -4.55 4.48
N ALA A 147 4.60 -5.31 5.32
CA ALA A 147 5.94 -5.82 5.00
C ALA A 147 5.91 -6.79 3.83
N CYS A 148 4.99 -7.77 3.84
CA CYS A 148 4.87 -8.72 2.74
C CYS A 148 4.52 -8.03 1.42
N LEU A 149 3.53 -7.11 1.44
CA LEU A 149 3.12 -6.35 0.26
C LEU A 149 4.24 -5.46 -0.29
N SER A 150 5.04 -4.86 0.60
CA SER A 150 6.13 -3.95 0.20
C SER A 150 7.34 -4.68 -0.37
N TYR A 151 7.56 -5.93 0.02
CA TYR A 151 8.72 -6.74 -0.35
C TYR A 151 8.39 -7.86 -1.36
N GLY A 152 7.14 -7.94 -1.82
CA GLY A 152 6.70 -8.93 -2.81
C GLY A 152 6.60 -10.36 -2.27
N ILE A 153 6.31 -10.51 -0.98
CA ILE A 153 6.20 -11.82 -0.31
C ILE A 153 4.74 -12.28 -0.33
N ARG A 154 4.52 -13.56 -0.67
CA ARG A 154 3.19 -14.17 -0.70
C ARG A 154 2.59 -14.19 0.70
N ILE A 155 1.40 -13.62 0.85
CA ILE A 155 0.71 -13.52 2.15
C ILE A 155 -0.77 -13.88 2.03
N VAL A 156 -1.29 -14.56 3.06
CA VAL A 156 -2.69 -14.94 3.21
C VAL A 156 -3.19 -14.57 4.61
N PRO A 157 -4.03 -13.53 4.72
CA PRO A 157 -4.80 -13.27 5.94
C PRO A 157 -5.84 -14.38 6.15
N ILE A 158 -5.88 -14.96 7.36
CA ILE A 158 -6.73 -16.08 7.72
C ILE A 158 -7.81 -15.61 8.72
N PRO A 159 -9.11 -15.77 8.41
CA PRO A 159 -10.17 -15.38 9.34
C PRO A 159 -10.14 -16.15 10.66
N MET A 160 -10.28 -15.45 11.79
CA MET A 160 -10.27 -16.07 13.13
C MET A 160 -11.49 -16.94 13.44
N ASN A 161 -12.56 -16.84 12.66
CA ASN A 161 -13.83 -17.53 12.88
C ASN A 161 -13.99 -18.83 12.09
N LEU A 162 -12.91 -19.37 11.53
CA LEU A 162 -12.91 -20.65 10.85
C LEU A 162 -13.06 -21.82 11.84
N SER A 163 -13.76 -22.87 11.43
CA SER A 163 -13.65 -24.17 12.11
C SER A 163 -12.28 -24.78 11.85
N VAL A 164 -11.87 -25.75 12.67
CA VAL A 164 -10.59 -26.47 12.53
C VAL A 164 -10.43 -27.04 11.12
N ASP A 165 -11.43 -27.77 10.62
CA ASP A 165 -11.38 -28.34 9.25
C ASP A 165 -11.17 -27.28 8.15
N HIS A 166 -11.75 -26.09 8.31
CA HIS A 166 -11.56 -25.01 7.34
C HIS A 166 -10.21 -24.31 7.50
N LEU A 167 -9.69 -24.21 8.73
CA LEU A 167 -8.35 -23.70 8.99
C LEU A 167 -7.31 -24.63 8.37
N ASP A 168 -7.41 -25.93 8.61
CA ASP A 168 -6.51 -26.95 8.03
C ASP A 168 -6.53 -26.88 6.50
N TYR A 169 -7.73 -26.80 5.91
CA TYR A 169 -7.87 -26.63 4.46
C TYR A 169 -7.16 -25.37 3.94
N VAL A 170 -7.31 -24.21 4.61
CA VAL A 170 -6.64 -22.97 4.19
C VAL A 170 -5.13 -23.07 4.32
N LEU A 171 -4.63 -23.62 5.44
CA LEU A 171 -3.20 -23.78 5.67
C LEU A 171 -2.54 -24.65 4.59
N GLU A 172 -3.19 -25.76 4.22
CA GLU A 172 -2.71 -26.65 3.17
C GLU A 172 -2.88 -26.04 1.77
N HIS A 173 -4.08 -25.56 1.43
CA HIS A 173 -4.38 -25.07 0.09
C HIS A 173 -3.60 -23.81 -0.29
N ALA A 174 -3.32 -22.93 0.68
CA ALA A 174 -2.51 -21.74 0.47
C ALA A 174 -1.00 -22.01 0.61
N GLU A 175 -0.59 -23.25 0.93
CA GLU A 175 0.81 -23.63 1.16
C GLU A 175 1.47 -22.72 2.20
N ILE A 176 0.83 -22.52 3.36
CA ILE A 176 1.37 -21.68 4.42
C ILE A 176 2.61 -22.34 5.00
N THR A 177 3.77 -21.69 4.86
CA THR A 177 5.05 -22.17 5.42
C THR A 177 5.43 -21.43 6.70
N ASN A 178 4.98 -20.18 6.85
CA ASN A 178 5.28 -19.34 8.00
C ASN A 178 3.97 -18.75 8.55
N LEU A 179 3.45 -19.33 9.63
CA LEU A 179 2.22 -18.87 10.26
C LEU A 179 2.52 -17.91 11.43
N PHE A 180 2.06 -16.66 11.30
CA PHE A 180 2.04 -15.70 12.39
C PHE A 180 0.66 -15.72 13.02
N TRP A 181 0.58 -16.23 14.24
CA TRP A 181 -0.65 -16.21 15.02
C TRP A 181 -0.51 -15.33 16.25
N GLY A 182 -1.64 -14.86 16.76
CA GLY A 182 -1.68 -14.11 18.01
C GLY A 182 -3.09 -13.71 18.39
N SER A 183 -3.46 -14.03 19.61
CA SER A 183 -4.66 -13.53 20.30
C SER A 183 -4.42 -13.62 21.81
N ASP A 184 -5.22 -12.91 22.60
CA ASP A 184 -5.27 -13.14 24.04
C ASP A 184 -5.71 -14.59 24.38
N HIS A 185 -6.28 -15.30 23.39
CA HIS A 185 -6.74 -16.69 23.43
C HIS A 185 -5.73 -17.70 22.85
N SER A 186 -4.50 -17.29 22.49
CA SER A 186 -3.48 -18.11 21.81
C SER A 186 -2.94 -19.31 22.62
N ARG A 187 -3.53 -19.61 23.78
CA ARG A 187 -3.16 -20.74 24.66
C ARG A 187 -3.98 -22.02 24.43
N GLU A 188 -4.97 -22.00 23.55
CA GLU A 188 -5.93 -23.11 23.39
C GLU A 188 -5.86 -23.85 22.05
N LEU A 189 -4.81 -23.59 21.24
CA LEU A 189 -4.47 -24.39 20.04
C LEU A 189 -3.43 -25.46 20.36
#